data_AF-A0A3N0DX74-F1
#
_entry.id   AF-A0A3N0DX74-F1
#
_cell.length_a   1.000
_cell.length_b   1.000
_cell.length_c   1.000
_cell.angle_alpha   90.00
_cell.angle_beta   90.00
_cell.angle_gamma   90.00
#
_symmetry.space_group_name_H-M   'P 1'
#
loop_
_entity.id
_entity.type
_entity.pdbx_description
1 polymer ?
#
loop_
_entity_poly.entity_id
_entity_poly.type
_entity_poly.pdbx_seq_one_letter_code
_entity_poly.pdbx_strand_id
1 'polypeptide(L)'
;MSGDVDSWFRTHTSSWCDRTVAELLEAKASSGSVVSLVVPARNEAATVGDVVTRVREALVETTDLLDEIVVIDSDSTDDTYAVAADAGAVVHRAAEIRPDLGSHPGKGEAMWKSLFVTRGDVLVFMDADLLDWDTHFVPGLLGPLLTRPEVALVKGFYERPLADGTLADDVAAYEGGRVTELVARPLLNLLFPELAGLVQPLAGEWAIRRDLFASLSVPTGYAVELAALIDTLEARGVGAIAQVDLGSRAHRHQALRDLGGMATQIIATALERAGKQPPGDATVLRQYHRVDGVIEPVDRMVPEVERPPAAGFLA
;
A
#
# COMPACT_ATOMS: atom_id res chain seq x y z
N MET A 1 14.30 6.44 23.29
CA MET A 1 13.59 6.46 22.00
C MET A 1 14.50 6.02 20.86
N SER A 2 15.62 6.69 20.55
CA SER A 2 16.50 6.24 19.44
C SER A 2 17.00 4.79 19.57
N GLY A 3 17.44 4.37 20.77
CA GLY A 3 17.93 3.01 20.98
C GLY A 3 16.88 1.90 20.82
N ASP A 4 15.59 2.23 20.90
CA ASP A 4 14.48 1.28 20.71
C ASP A 4 14.16 1.13 19.22
N VAL A 5 14.15 2.25 18.49
CA VAL A 5 13.97 2.27 17.02
C VAL A 5 15.11 1.53 16.31
N ASP A 6 16.37 1.76 16.72
CA ASP A 6 17.52 1.05 16.13
C ASP A 6 17.46 -0.46 16.40
N SER A 7 16.93 -0.85 17.57
CA SER A 7 16.75 -2.26 17.93
C SER A 7 15.63 -2.90 17.10
N TRP A 8 14.50 -2.21 16.97
CA TRP A 8 13.41 -2.63 16.10
C TRP A 8 13.91 -2.78 14.66
N PHE A 9 14.62 -1.78 14.13
CA PHE A 9 15.13 -1.79 12.76
C PHE A 9 15.97 -3.05 12.48
N ARG A 10 16.92 -3.40 13.37
CA ARG A 10 17.76 -4.59 13.20
C ARG A 10 17.00 -5.92 13.27
N THR A 11 15.86 -5.96 13.96
CA THR A 11 15.12 -7.22 14.23
C THR A 11 13.85 -7.37 13.38
N HIS A 12 13.40 -6.29 12.75
CA HIS A 12 12.16 -6.22 11.97
C HIS A 12 12.40 -5.74 10.53
N THR A 13 13.66 -5.66 10.11
CA THR A 13 14.06 -5.43 8.73
C THR A 13 14.74 -6.69 8.18
N SER A 14 14.26 -7.18 7.04
CA SER A 14 14.85 -8.30 6.30
C SER A 14 15.03 -7.94 4.83
N SER A 15 15.73 -8.79 4.08
CA SER A 15 15.78 -8.71 2.61
C SER A 15 14.86 -9.75 1.98
N TRP A 16 14.37 -9.48 0.78
CA TRP A 16 13.52 -10.40 0.01
C TRP A 16 14.16 -11.78 -0.20
N CYS A 17 15.50 -11.84 -0.21
CA CYS A 17 16.26 -13.08 -0.41
C CYS A 17 16.62 -13.83 0.89
N ASP A 18 16.20 -13.34 2.07
CA ASP A 18 16.51 -13.98 3.35
C ASP A 18 15.80 -15.34 3.53
N ARG A 19 14.78 -15.62 2.71
CA ARG A 19 14.03 -16.88 2.70
C ARG A 19 13.84 -17.35 1.26
N THR A 20 13.99 -18.65 1.07
CA THR A 20 13.73 -19.31 -0.20
C THR A 20 12.23 -19.55 -0.39
N VAL A 21 11.79 -19.66 -1.64
CA VAL A 21 10.39 -20.01 -1.96
C VAL A 21 9.98 -21.34 -1.31
N ALA A 22 10.89 -22.33 -1.24
CA ALA A 22 10.62 -23.61 -0.62
C ALA A 22 10.29 -23.49 0.88
N GLU A 23 11.04 -22.67 1.63
CA GLU A 23 10.76 -22.40 3.04
C GLU A 23 9.42 -21.67 3.22
N LEU A 24 9.06 -20.76 2.31
CA LEU A 24 7.78 -20.07 2.35
C LEU A 24 6.60 -21.03 2.08
N LEU A 25 6.75 -21.96 1.14
CA LEU A 25 5.74 -22.99 0.86
C LEU A 25 5.56 -23.93 2.06
N GLU A 26 6.64 -24.32 2.73
CA GLU A 26 6.58 -25.12 3.95
C GLU A 26 5.86 -24.36 5.09
N ALA A 27 6.17 -23.07 5.26
CA ALA A 27 5.51 -22.22 6.25
C ALA A 27 4.02 -21.97 5.93
N LYS A 28 3.67 -21.75 4.65
CA LYS A 28 2.29 -21.64 4.18
C LYS A 28 1.52 -22.93 4.47
N ALA A 29 2.08 -24.08 4.08
CA ALA A 29 1.46 -25.38 4.32
C ALA A 29 1.29 -25.69 5.82
N SER A 30 2.28 -25.36 6.64
CA SER A 30 2.23 -25.59 8.09
C SER A 30 1.20 -24.73 8.81
N SER A 31 0.99 -23.50 8.34
CA SER A 31 -0.01 -22.58 8.89
C SER A 31 -1.40 -22.76 8.29
N GLY A 32 -1.51 -23.41 7.12
CA GLY A 32 -2.75 -23.48 6.35
C GLY A 32 -3.18 -22.13 5.77
N SER A 33 -2.25 -21.17 5.64
CA SER A 33 -2.57 -19.81 5.20
C SER A 33 -2.98 -19.78 3.73
N VAL A 34 -4.08 -19.08 3.43
CA VAL A 34 -4.46 -18.71 2.07
C VAL A 34 -4.00 -17.27 1.79
N VAL A 35 -3.39 -17.03 0.63
CA VAL A 35 -2.79 -15.75 0.25
C VAL A 35 -3.51 -15.18 -0.97
N SER A 36 -4.06 -13.97 -0.82
CA SER A 36 -4.64 -13.20 -1.93
C SER A 36 -3.73 -12.03 -2.28
N LEU A 37 -3.41 -11.88 -3.56
CA LEU A 37 -2.85 -10.64 -4.08
C LEU A 37 -4.00 -9.73 -4.53
N VAL A 38 -3.99 -8.51 -4.03
CA VAL A 38 -4.91 -7.45 -4.42
C VAL A 38 -4.14 -6.38 -5.18
N VAL A 39 -4.63 -6.06 -6.37
CA VAL A 39 -4.07 -5.03 -7.25
C VAL A 39 -5.12 -3.93 -7.45
N PRO A 40 -5.07 -2.83 -6.68
CA PRO A 40 -5.90 -1.65 -6.94
C PRO A 40 -5.46 -1.00 -8.26
N ALA A 41 -6.39 -0.77 -9.18
CA ALA A 41 -6.08 -0.23 -10.51
C ALA A 41 -7.02 0.91 -10.89
N ARG A 42 -6.48 1.96 -11.52
CA ARG A 42 -7.26 3.07 -12.09
C ARG A 42 -6.54 3.68 -13.29
N ASN A 43 -7.01 3.41 -14.50
CA ASN A 43 -6.37 3.84 -15.75
C ASN A 43 -4.92 3.35 -15.93
N GLU A 44 -4.75 2.03 -15.69
CA GLU A 44 -3.49 1.29 -15.66
C GLU A 44 -3.41 0.24 -16.78
N ALA A 45 -4.15 0.42 -17.88
CA ALA A 45 -4.19 -0.53 -18.99
C ALA A 45 -2.80 -0.82 -19.60
N ALA A 46 -1.86 0.13 -19.48
CA ALA A 46 -0.50 0.00 -20.00
C ALA A 46 0.39 -0.96 -19.20
N THR A 47 0.08 -1.23 -17.93
CA THR A 47 0.97 -1.93 -16.99
C THR A 47 0.30 -3.11 -16.28
N VAL A 48 -1.01 -3.02 -15.99
CA VAL A 48 -1.71 -4.04 -15.18
C VAL A 48 -1.61 -5.46 -15.76
N GLY A 49 -1.62 -5.58 -17.10
CA GLY A 49 -1.53 -6.88 -17.78
C GLY A 49 -0.19 -7.59 -17.54
N ASP A 50 0.92 -6.84 -17.54
CA ASP A 50 2.26 -7.38 -17.24
C ASP A 50 2.37 -7.80 -15.77
N VAL A 51 1.88 -6.96 -14.85
CA VAL A 51 1.84 -7.26 -13.42
C VAL A 51 1.10 -8.56 -13.14
N VAL A 52 -0.13 -8.69 -13.66
CA VAL A 52 -0.94 -9.89 -13.46
C VAL A 52 -0.28 -11.10 -14.10
N THR A 53 0.16 -11.00 -15.37
CA THR A 53 0.74 -12.15 -16.10
C THR A 53 1.98 -12.70 -15.40
N ARG A 54 2.94 -11.83 -15.08
CA ARG A 54 4.21 -12.24 -14.45
C ARG A 54 3.97 -12.86 -13.08
N VAL A 55 3.11 -12.26 -12.25
CA VAL A 55 2.78 -12.81 -10.93
C VAL A 55 2.03 -14.15 -11.06
N ARG A 56 1.04 -14.25 -11.95
CA ARG A 56 0.27 -15.48 -12.18
C ARG A 56 1.19 -16.63 -12.56
N GLU A 57 2.03 -16.43 -13.56
CA GLU A 57 2.95 -17.46 -14.07
C GLU A 57 3.94 -17.90 -12.98
N ALA A 58 4.57 -16.96 -12.27
CA ALA A 58 5.59 -17.27 -11.27
C ALA A 58 5.03 -17.82 -9.95
N LEU A 59 3.94 -17.24 -9.45
CA LEU A 59 3.50 -17.44 -8.06
C LEU A 59 2.23 -18.27 -7.91
N VAL A 60 1.38 -18.33 -8.95
CA VAL A 60 0.21 -19.20 -8.96
C VAL A 60 0.56 -20.50 -9.69
N GLU A 61 0.99 -20.41 -10.95
CA GLU A 61 1.18 -21.59 -11.81
C GLU A 61 2.46 -22.37 -11.49
N THR A 62 3.56 -21.68 -11.21
CA THR A 62 4.88 -22.35 -11.01
C THR A 62 5.11 -22.80 -9.58
N THR A 63 4.72 -22.01 -8.57
CA THR A 63 5.09 -22.26 -7.16
C THR A 63 3.91 -22.54 -6.24
N ASP A 64 2.67 -22.21 -6.63
CA ASP A 64 1.47 -22.31 -5.78
C ASP A 64 1.60 -21.54 -4.44
N LEU A 65 2.44 -20.50 -4.42
CA LEU A 65 2.61 -19.63 -3.27
C LEU A 65 1.39 -18.71 -3.12
N LEU A 66 0.81 -18.27 -4.24
CA LEU A 66 -0.33 -17.37 -4.29
C LEU A 66 -1.60 -18.11 -4.72
N ASP A 67 -2.68 -17.98 -3.94
CA ASP A 67 -3.92 -18.72 -4.18
C ASP A 67 -4.89 -17.98 -5.10
N GLU A 68 -4.83 -16.65 -5.13
CA GLU A 68 -5.61 -15.83 -6.06
C GLU A 68 -5.00 -14.46 -6.33
N ILE A 69 -5.31 -13.91 -7.51
CA ILE A 69 -5.02 -12.53 -7.92
C ILE A 69 -6.34 -11.83 -8.18
N VAL A 70 -6.61 -10.78 -7.42
CA VAL A 70 -7.81 -9.97 -7.52
C VAL A 70 -7.45 -8.54 -7.89
N VAL A 71 -7.95 -8.07 -9.02
CA VAL A 71 -7.81 -6.67 -9.45
C VAL A 71 -9.08 -5.92 -9.08
N ILE A 72 -8.92 -4.79 -8.38
CA ILE A 72 -10.03 -3.90 -8.04
C ILE A 72 -9.95 -2.67 -8.95
N ASP A 73 -10.79 -2.65 -9.98
CA ASP A 73 -10.90 -1.55 -10.93
C ASP A 73 -11.68 -0.38 -10.29
N SER A 74 -11.00 0.74 -10.05
CA SER A 74 -11.53 1.94 -9.43
C SER A 74 -12.15 2.90 -10.45
N ASP A 75 -13.10 2.37 -11.22
CA ASP A 75 -13.84 3.06 -12.29
C ASP A 75 -12.90 3.61 -13.38
N SER A 76 -12.02 2.76 -13.91
CA SER A 76 -11.18 3.11 -15.05
C SER A 76 -12.03 3.47 -16.27
N THR A 77 -11.53 4.45 -17.03
CA THR A 77 -12.13 4.92 -18.29
C THR A 77 -11.39 4.39 -19.52
N ASP A 78 -10.28 3.67 -19.32
CA ASP A 78 -9.52 2.97 -20.35
C ASP A 78 -9.76 1.44 -20.27
N ASP A 79 -8.93 0.67 -20.98
CA ASP A 79 -9.07 -0.79 -21.08
C ASP A 79 -8.53 -1.56 -19.86
N THR A 80 -8.26 -0.91 -18.71
CA THR A 80 -7.66 -1.53 -17.51
C THR A 80 -8.38 -2.81 -17.11
N TYR A 81 -9.71 -2.78 -17.06
CA TYR A 81 -10.52 -3.94 -16.69
C TYR A 81 -10.29 -5.12 -17.65
N ALA A 82 -10.37 -4.85 -18.95
CA ALA A 82 -10.26 -5.88 -19.98
C ALA A 82 -8.85 -6.48 -20.01
N VAL A 83 -7.82 -5.63 -19.97
CA VAL A 83 -6.41 -6.06 -19.97
C VAL A 83 -6.10 -6.92 -18.74
N ALA A 84 -6.59 -6.55 -17.55
CA ALA A 84 -6.40 -7.34 -16.34
C ALA A 84 -7.11 -8.71 -16.40
N ALA A 85 -8.33 -8.74 -16.95
CA ALA A 85 -9.10 -9.98 -17.10
C ALA A 85 -8.46 -10.91 -18.14
N ASP A 86 -8.01 -10.38 -19.28
CA ASP A 86 -7.31 -11.13 -20.32
C ASP A 86 -5.97 -11.68 -19.82
N ALA A 87 -5.31 -10.98 -18.89
CA ALA A 87 -4.13 -11.45 -18.17
C ALA A 87 -4.45 -12.51 -17.09
N GLY A 88 -5.71 -12.90 -16.89
CA GLY A 88 -6.09 -14.00 -16.01
C GLY A 88 -6.31 -13.64 -14.54
N ALA A 89 -6.46 -12.36 -14.20
CA ALA A 89 -6.93 -11.95 -12.88
C ALA A 89 -8.46 -12.08 -12.76
N VAL A 90 -8.95 -12.27 -11.53
CA VAL A 90 -10.35 -11.99 -11.21
C VAL A 90 -10.49 -10.48 -11.03
N VAL A 91 -11.33 -9.83 -11.84
CA VAL A 91 -11.48 -8.36 -11.82
C VAL A 91 -12.85 -7.99 -11.28
N HIS A 92 -12.88 -7.05 -10.35
CA HIS A 92 -14.11 -6.45 -9.83
C HIS A 92 -14.06 -4.93 -9.95
N ARG A 93 -15.18 -4.31 -10.33
CA ARG A 93 -15.31 -2.85 -10.21
C ARG A 93 -15.61 -2.48 -8.77
N ALA A 94 -14.91 -1.50 -8.21
CA ALA A 94 -15.08 -1.09 -6.81
C ALA A 94 -16.54 -0.74 -6.47
N ALA A 95 -17.25 -0.08 -7.39
CA ALA A 95 -18.65 0.31 -7.23
C ALA A 95 -19.64 -0.88 -7.22
N GLU A 96 -19.26 -2.02 -7.78
CA GLU A 96 -20.10 -3.23 -7.86
C GLU A 96 -19.95 -4.12 -6.62
N ILE A 97 -18.88 -3.94 -5.84
CA ILE A 97 -18.64 -4.66 -4.60
C ILE A 97 -19.46 -4.00 -3.49
N ARG A 98 -20.36 -4.75 -2.82
CA ARG A 98 -21.20 -4.24 -1.72
C ARG A 98 -21.84 -2.88 -2.05
N PRO A 99 -22.67 -2.79 -3.12
CA PRO A 99 -23.30 -1.53 -3.52
C PRO A 99 -24.26 -1.00 -2.44
N ASP A 100 -24.76 -1.87 -1.56
CA ASP A 100 -25.52 -1.51 -0.36
C ASP A 100 -24.74 -0.63 0.62
N LEU A 101 -23.40 -0.67 0.59
CA LEU A 101 -22.52 0.19 1.39
C LEU A 101 -22.06 1.44 0.63
N GLY A 102 -22.57 1.71 -0.58
CA GLY A 102 -22.15 2.83 -1.43
C GLY A 102 -20.72 2.66 -1.98
N SER A 103 -20.21 3.68 -2.68
CA SER A 103 -18.87 3.70 -3.29
C SER A 103 -18.22 5.07 -3.14
N HIS A 104 -16.90 5.10 -2.94
CA HIS A 104 -16.09 6.32 -2.88
C HIS A 104 -14.89 6.22 -3.85
N PRO A 105 -14.36 7.33 -4.38
CA PRO A 105 -13.13 7.28 -5.15
C PRO A 105 -11.92 7.11 -4.23
N GLY A 106 -10.90 6.39 -4.72
CA GLY A 106 -9.56 6.37 -4.13
C GLY A 106 -9.01 4.96 -3.90
N LYS A 107 -7.70 4.89 -3.63
CA LYS A 107 -6.96 3.64 -3.47
C LYS A 107 -7.46 2.85 -2.26
N GLY A 108 -7.62 3.51 -1.12
CA GLY A 108 -8.11 2.86 0.09
C GLY A 108 -9.53 2.31 -0.02
N GLU A 109 -10.41 2.93 -0.82
CA GLU A 109 -11.72 2.33 -1.14
C GLU A 109 -11.53 0.96 -1.80
N ALA A 110 -10.71 0.89 -2.85
CA ALA A 110 -10.48 -0.34 -3.59
C ALA A 110 -9.91 -1.43 -2.69
N MET A 111 -8.97 -1.07 -1.81
CA MET A 111 -8.38 -1.99 -0.83
C MET A 111 -9.40 -2.45 0.20
N TRP A 112 -10.21 -1.56 0.77
CA TRP A 112 -11.26 -1.93 1.72
C TRP A 112 -12.32 -2.82 1.07
N LYS A 113 -12.76 -2.49 -0.15
CA LYS A 113 -13.72 -3.31 -0.91
C LYS A 113 -13.16 -4.69 -1.25
N SER A 114 -11.85 -4.83 -1.44
CA SER A 114 -11.21 -6.12 -1.71
C SER A 114 -11.47 -7.17 -0.63
N LEU A 115 -11.71 -6.76 0.62
CA LEU A 115 -12.02 -7.67 1.73
C LEU A 115 -13.29 -8.51 1.48
N PHE A 116 -14.24 -8.01 0.68
CA PHE A 116 -15.51 -8.69 0.41
C PHE A 116 -15.45 -9.68 -0.75
N VAL A 117 -14.37 -9.68 -1.52
CA VAL A 117 -14.23 -10.50 -2.74
C VAL A 117 -13.00 -11.40 -2.73
N THR A 118 -12.06 -11.15 -1.81
CA THR A 118 -10.90 -12.02 -1.55
C THR A 118 -11.20 -13.01 -0.44
N ARG A 119 -10.47 -14.14 -0.45
CA ARG A 119 -10.62 -15.26 0.50
C ARG A 119 -9.40 -15.51 1.38
N GLY A 120 -8.23 -14.99 1.01
CA GLY A 120 -6.97 -15.26 1.68
C GLY A 120 -6.87 -14.65 3.07
N ASP A 121 -6.43 -15.41 4.06
CA ASP A 121 -6.15 -14.94 5.42
C ASP A 121 -4.97 -13.96 5.48
N VAL A 122 -4.13 -13.99 4.45
CA VAL A 122 -3.08 -12.99 4.20
C VAL A 122 -3.39 -12.24 2.91
N LEU A 123 -3.40 -10.91 3.02
CA LEU A 123 -3.55 -10.00 1.89
C LEU A 123 -2.20 -9.42 1.53
N VAL A 124 -1.83 -9.48 0.26
CA VAL A 124 -0.70 -8.74 -0.31
C VAL A 124 -1.28 -7.67 -1.22
N PHE A 125 -0.81 -6.45 -1.11
CA PHE A 125 -1.16 -5.34 -1.97
C PHE A 125 0.04 -4.97 -2.84
N MET A 126 -0.21 -4.77 -4.14
CA MET A 126 0.77 -4.24 -5.09
C MET A 126 0.11 -3.19 -5.98
N ASP A 127 0.85 -2.12 -6.31
CA ASP A 127 0.38 -1.13 -7.26
C ASP A 127 0.29 -1.71 -8.68
N ALA A 128 -0.65 -1.22 -9.48
CA ALA A 128 -0.84 -1.65 -10.88
C ALA A 128 0.08 -0.91 -11.89
N ASP A 129 0.85 0.09 -11.43
CA ASP A 129 1.61 1.04 -12.28
C ASP A 129 3.13 0.83 -12.26
N LEU A 130 3.57 -0.38 -11.92
CA LEU A 130 4.98 -0.76 -11.76
C LEU A 130 5.69 -0.89 -13.11
N LEU A 131 6.90 -0.33 -13.21
CA LEU A 131 7.72 -0.30 -14.45
C LEU A 131 9.01 -1.11 -14.33
N ASP A 132 9.78 -0.88 -13.25
CA ASP A 132 10.96 -1.67 -12.91
C ASP A 132 10.66 -2.37 -11.58
N TRP A 133 10.43 -3.67 -11.64
CA TRP A 133 10.04 -4.51 -10.52
C TRP A 133 10.14 -5.99 -10.93
N ASP A 134 10.11 -6.88 -9.94
CA ASP A 134 10.04 -8.31 -10.21
C ASP A 134 9.21 -9.06 -9.15
N THR A 135 8.83 -10.29 -9.49
CA THR A 135 7.85 -11.09 -8.74
C THR A 135 8.29 -11.48 -7.33
N HIS A 136 9.58 -11.35 -7.00
CA HIS A 136 10.11 -11.60 -5.65
C HIS A 136 9.54 -10.64 -4.59
N PHE A 137 8.89 -9.55 -5.01
CA PHE A 137 8.19 -8.63 -4.12
C PHE A 137 7.17 -9.36 -3.22
N VAL A 138 6.36 -10.25 -3.80
CA VAL A 138 5.34 -10.99 -3.06
C VAL A 138 5.96 -12.00 -2.07
N PRO A 139 6.85 -12.94 -2.48
CA PRO A 139 7.58 -13.80 -1.54
C PRO A 139 8.30 -13.03 -0.43
N GLY A 140 8.93 -11.89 -0.77
CA GLY A 140 9.61 -11.04 0.20
C GLY A 140 8.67 -10.55 1.31
N LEU A 141 7.53 -9.98 0.93
CA LEU A 141 6.51 -9.51 1.87
C LEU A 141 5.90 -10.64 2.71
N LEU A 142 5.74 -11.83 2.13
CA LEU A 142 5.21 -13.00 2.82
C LEU A 142 6.20 -13.59 3.83
N GLY A 143 7.51 -13.37 3.65
CA GLY A 143 8.55 -13.93 4.50
C GLY A 143 8.30 -13.74 6.00
N PRO A 144 8.20 -12.49 6.49
CA PRO A 144 7.87 -12.26 7.89
C PRO A 144 6.48 -12.78 8.28
N LEU A 145 5.44 -12.58 7.46
CA LEU A 145 4.06 -12.98 7.82
C LEU A 145 3.88 -14.49 7.99
N LEU A 146 4.51 -15.30 7.14
CA LEU A 146 4.38 -16.75 7.19
C LEU A 146 5.28 -17.40 8.25
N THR A 147 6.37 -16.74 8.66
CA THR A 147 7.37 -17.33 9.58
C THR A 147 7.36 -16.72 10.98
N ARG A 148 6.70 -15.60 11.19
CA ARG A 148 6.65 -14.87 12.47
C ARG A 148 5.20 -14.59 12.86
N PRO A 149 4.60 -15.41 13.76
CA PRO A 149 3.19 -15.27 14.15
C PRO A 149 2.84 -13.91 14.76
N GLU A 150 3.81 -13.24 15.40
CA GLU A 150 3.62 -11.93 15.99
C GLU A 150 3.53 -10.80 14.96
N VAL A 151 4.06 -11.00 13.76
CA VAL A 151 3.99 -10.01 12.67
C VAL A 151 2.61 -10.07 12.02
N ALA A 152 2.00 -8.89 11.88
CA ALA A 152 0.67 -8.72 11.32
C ALA A 152 0.64 -7.79 10.09
N LEU A 153 1.64 -6.91 9.94
CA LEU A 153 1.79 -6.01 8.79
C LEU A 153 3.26 -5.97 8.35
N VAL A 154 3.50 -6.04 7.03
CA VAL A 154 4.83 -5.96 6.43
C VAL A 154 4.85 -4.89 5.35
N LYS A 155 5.77 -3.92 5.43
CA LYS A 155 6.01 -2.92 4.38
C LYS A 155 7.17 -3.32 3.47
N GLY A 156 7.00 -3.16 2.16
CA GLY A 156 8.12 -3.14 1.24
C GLY A 156 8.86 -1.80 1.33
N PHE A 157 10.17 -1.83 1.13
CA PHE A 157 10.94 -0.66 0.73
C PHE A 157 11.92 -1.06 -0.36
N TYR A 158 12.42 -0.08 -1.10
CA TYR A 158 13.21 -0.32 -2.29
C TYR A 158 14.04 0.92 -2.61
N GLU A 159 15.09 0.70 -3.38
CA GLU A 159 15.83 1.75 -4.04
C GLU A 159 15.03 2.32 -5.22
N ARG A 160 15.15 3.62 -5.45
CA ARG A 160 14.48 4.31 -6.55
C ARG A 160 15.53 4.77 -7.57
N PRO A 161 15.63 4.12 -8.74
CA PRO A 161 16.53 4.57 -9.81
C PRO A 161 16.21 6.02 -10.22
N LEU A 162 17.24 6.79 -10.57
CA LEU A 162 17.05 8.13 -11.12
C LEU A 162 16.37 8.02 -12.50
N ALA A 163 15.69 9.11 -12.92
CA ALA A 163 14.92 9.13 -14.16
C ALA A 163 15.77 8.91 -15.44
N ASP A 164 17.09 9.02 -15.34
CA ASP A 164 18.06 8.72 -16.41
C ASP A 164 18.59 7.27 -16.36
N GLY A 165 18.04 6.44 -15.47
CA GLY A 165 18.44 5.04 -15.30
C GLY A 165 19.75 4.86 -14.53
N THR A 166 20.35 5.94 -14.02
CA THR A 166 21.51 5.83 -13.14
C THR A 166 21.06 5.43 -11.73
N LEU A 167 21.84 4.57 -11.08
CA LEU A 167 21.69 4.35 -9.64
C LEU A 167 22.00 5.68 -8.97
N ALA A 168 21.11 6.11 -8.08
CA ALA A 168 21.40 7.25 -7.21
C ALA A 168 22.66 6.91 -6.39
N ASP A 169 23.53 7.90 -6.12
CA ASP A 169 24.64 7.68 -5.18
C ASP A 169 24.11 7.08 -3.86
N ASP A 170 24.90 6.29 -3.12
CA ASP A 170 24.47 5.50 -1.94
C ASP A 170 23.57 6.25 -0.94
N VAL A 171 23.68 7.58 -0.86
CA VAL A 171 22.86 8.46 0.00
C VAL A 171 21.42 8.63 -0.50
N ALA A 172 21.23 8.69 -1.82
CA ALA A 172 19.95 8.98 -2.46
C ALA A 172 19.16 7.71 -2.88
N ALA A 173 19.78 6.53 -2.80
CA ALA A 173 19.17 5.27 -3.20
C ALA A 173 17.84 4.99 -2.47
N TYR A 174 17.77 5.33 -1.17
CA TYR A 174 16.58 5.13 -0.33
C TYR A 174 15.75 6.39 -0.09
N GLU A 175 15.98 7.47 -0.86
CA GLU A 175 15.10 8.63 -0.80
C GLU A 175 13.68 8.23 -1.26
N GLY A 176 12.72 8.35 -0.34
CA GLY A 176 11.33 8.09 -0.67
C GLY A 176 10.76 9.07 -1.71
N GLY A 177 9.48 8.91 -2.03
CA GLY A 177 8.77 9.96 -2.78
C GLY A 177 8.80 11.30 -2.01
N ARG A 178 8.62 12.42 -2.72
CA ARG A 178 8.55 13.77 -2.12
C ARG A 178 7.61 13.85 -0.91
N VAL A 179 6.48 13.16 -0.97
CA VAL A 179 5.51 13.12 0.14
C VAL A 179 6.01 12.24 1.29
N THR A 180 6.71 11.15 1.00
CA THR A 180 7.38 10.33 2.03
C THR A 180 8.38 11.17 2.81
N GLU A 181 9.30 11.85 2.12
CA GLU A 181 10.42 12.57 2.74
C GLU A 181 10.00 13.88 3.41
N LEU A 182 9.09 14.64 2.81
CA LEU A 182 8.72 15.97 3.29
C LEU A 182 7.47 16.00 4.17
N VAL A 183 6.72 14.90 4.23
CA VAL A 183 5.44 14.84 4.96
C VAL A 183 5.41 13.64 5.90
N ALA A 184 5.40 12.41 5.39
CA ALA A 184 5.16 11.24 6.23
C ALA A 184 6.28 10.97 7.25
N ARG A 185 7.55 10.95 6.84
CA ARG A 185 8.68 10.71 7.76
C ARG A 185 8.78 11.79 8.85
N PRO A 186 8.69 13.11 8.53
CA PRO A 186 8.63 14.15 9.55
C PRO A 186 7.44 13.99 10.51
N LEU A 187 6.24 13.72 9.99
CA LEU A 187 5.04 13.52 10.83
C LEU A 187 5.19 12.33 11.77
N LEU A 188 5.64 11.18 11.26
CA LEU A 188 5.88 10.00 12.08
C LEU A 188 6.90 10.29 13.18
N ASN A 189 8.01 10.96 12.88
CA ASN A 189 9.00 11.32 13.90
C ASN A 189 8.45 12.25 14.99
N LEU A 190 7.49 13.12 14.65
CA LEU A 190 6.90 14.09 15.58
C LEU A 190 5.73 13.52 16.38
N LEU A 191 4.91 12.65 15.78
CA LEU A 191 3.63 12.20 16.33
C LEU A 191 3.64 10.73 16.76
N PHE A 192 4.43 9.88 16.10
CA PHE A 192 4.47 8.42 16.27
C PHE A 192 5.92 7.90 16.20
N PRO A 193 6.82 8.34 17.10
CA PRO A 193 8.26 8.11 17.00
C PRO A 193 8.67 6.64 16.96
N GLU A 194 7.83 5.72 17.44
CA GLU A 194 8.00 4.27 17.33
C GLU A 194 8.08 3.79 15.87
N LEU A 195 7.44 4.51 14.94
CA LEU A 195 7.43 4.20 13.50
C LEU A 195 8.57 4.87 12.73
N ALA A 196 9.45 5.62 13.41
CA ALA A 196 10.52 6.38 12.77
C ALA A 196 11.57 5.49 12.04
N GLY A 197 11.62 4.20 12.36
CA GLY A 197 12.51 3.23 11.71
C GLY A 197 12.05 2.77 10.33
N LEU A 198 10.82 3.08 9.90
CA LEU A 198 10.32 2.68 8.58
C LEU A 198 11.03 3.46 7.48
N VAL A 199 11.57 2.73 6.49
CA VAL A 199 12.25 3.33 5.32
C VAL A 199 11.23 3.97 4.39
N GLN A 200 10.19 3.23 3.98
CA GLN A 200 9.13 3.74 3.10
C GLN A 200 7.72 3.50 3.68
N PRO A 201 7.24 4.35 4.61
CA PRO A 201 5.94 4.17 5.25
C PRO A 201 4.76 4.22 4.26
N LEU A 202 4.92 4.89 3.12
CA LEU A 202 3.88 5.05 2.10
C LEU A 202 4.03 4.10 0.89
N ALA A 203 4.91 3.08 0.96
CA ALA A 203 5.10 2.16 -0.16
C ALA A 203 3.80 1.44 -0.53
N GLY A 204 3.49 1.34 -1.82
CA GLY A 204 2.26 0.67 -2.29
C GLY A 204 2.30 -0.85 -2.15
N GLU A 205 3.50 -1.42 -2.01
CA GLU A 205 3.75 -2.84 -1.81
C GLU A 205 3.82 -3.15 -0.31
N TRP A 206 2.81 -3.85 0.19
CA TRP A 206 2.75 -4.26 1.59
C TRP A 206 1.80 -5.45 1.75
N ALA A 207 1.93 -6.14 2.87
CA ALA A 207 1.08 -7.27 3.19
C ALA A 207 0.56 -7.16 4.62
N ILE A 208 -0.62 -7.72 4.87
CA ILE A 208 -1.31 -7.64 6.15
C ILE A 208 -2.17 -8.88 6.36
N ARG A 209 -2.34 -9.29 7.63
CA ARG A 209 -3.33 -10.31 7.98
C ARG A 209 -4.74 -9.76 7.78
N ARG A 210 -5.63 -10.56 7.16
CA ARG A 210 -7.01 -10.18 6.86
C ARG A 210 -7.76 -9.73 8.09
N ASP A 211 -7.63 -10.44 9.21
CA ASP A 211 -8.33 -10.16 10.46
C ASP A 211 -7.98 -8.77 11.01
N LEU A 212 -6.69 -8.41 10.98
CA LEU A 212 -6.23 -7.08 11.33
C LEU A 212 -6.82 -6.06 10.36
N PHE A 213 -6.64 -6.22 9.04
CA PHE A 213 -7.12 -5.22 8.08
C PHE A 213 -8.65 -5.01 8.15
N ALA A 214 -9.41 -6.09 8.34
CA ALA A 214 -10.86 -6.02 8.52
C ALA A 214 -11.28 -5.31 9.82
N SER A 215 -10.40 -5.22 10.82
CA SER A 215 -10.67 -4.51 12.07
C SER A 215 -10.36 -3.01 12.02
N LEU A 216 -9.65 -2.53 10.99
CA LEU A 216 -9.23 -1.12 10.87
C LEU A 216 -10.29 -0.27 10.19
N SER A 217 -10.36 1.00 10.58
CA SER A 217 -10.98 2.03 9.73
C SER A 217 -10.03 2.39 8.59
N VAL A 218 -10.54 2.55 7.37
CA VAL A 218 -9.70 2.70 6.17
C VAL A 218 -10.01 4.01 5.46
N PRO A 219 -9.08 4.99 5.44
CA PRO A 219 -9.21 6.17 4.59
C PRO A 219 -9.44 5.78 3.13
N THR A 220 -10.42 6.36 2.44
CA THR A 220 -10.73 5.94 1.07
C THR A 220 -9.66 6.35 0.05
N GLY A 221 -8.85 7.36 0.39
CA GLY A 221 -7.83 7.95 -0.47
C GLY A 221 -6.42 7.36 -0.32
N TYR A 222 -5.42 8.25 -0.32
CA TYR A 222 -3.98 7.90 -0.29
C TYR A 222 -3.39 7.70 1.11
N ALA A 223 -4.19 7.87 2.17
CA ALA A 223 -3.70 7.75 3.53
C ALA A 223 -3.82 6.33 4.10
N VAL A 224 -4.33 5.37 3.33
CA VAL A 224 -4.56 3.99 3.77
C VAL A 224 -3.29 3.31 4.28
N GLU A 225 -2.15 3.48 3.61
CA GLU A 225 -0.88 2.89 4.06
C GLU A 225 -0.43 3.47 5.41
N LEU A 226 -0.59 4.78 5.60
CA LEU A 226 -0.21 5.45 6.85
C LEU A 226 -1.16 5.06 7.99
N ALA A 227 -2.48 5.08 7.74
CA ALA A 227 -3.48 4.68 8.72
C ALA A 227 -3.25 3.23 9.17
N ALA A 228 -3.01 2.31 8.23
CA ALA A 228 -2.74 0.92 8.57
C ALA A 228 -1.52 0.77 9.50
N LEU A 229 -0.46 1.56 9.30
CA LEU A 229 0.72 1.55 10.18
C LEU A 229 0.41 2.07 11.58
N ILE A 230 -0.26 3.22 11.68
CA ILE A 230 -0.59 3.84 12.97
C ILE A 230 -1.57 2.96 13.74
N ASP A 231 -2.63 2.48 13.08
CA ASP A 231 -3.66 1.67 13.72
C ASP A 231 -3.11 0.30 14.14
N THR A 232 -2.14 -0.25 13.38
CA THR A 232 -1.42 -1.47 13.80
C THR A 232 -0.53 -1.21 15.02
N LEU A 233 0.20 -0.09 15.06
CA LEU A 233 0.99 0.32 16.22
C LEU A 233 0.10 0.41 17.46
N GLU A 234 -1.05 1.07 17.36
CA GLU A 234 -1.97 1.24 18.49
C GLU A 234 -2.59 -0.09 18.94
N ALA A 235 -2.99 -0.95 18.00
CA ALA A 235 -3.68 -2.20 18.31
C ALA A 235 -2.75 -3.33 18.79
N ARG A 236 -1.51 -3.38 18.28
CA ARG A 236 -0.61 -4.55 18.41
C ARG A 236 0.84 -4.18 18.79
N GLY A 237 1.19 -2.90 18.79
CA GLY A 237 2.54 -2.43 19.04
C GLY A 237 3.47 -2.58 17.83
N VAL A 238 4.62 -1.91 17.88
CA VAL A 238 5.58 -1.85 16.76
C VAL A 238 6.17 -3.21 16.38
N GLY A 239 6.21 -4.16 17.32
CA GLY A 239 6.69 -5.53 17.07
C GLY A 239 5.80 -6.34 16.11
N ALA A 240 4.56 -5.91 15.88
CA ALA A 240 3.69 -6.51 14.88
C ALA A 240 3.93 -5.98 13.46
N ILE A 241 4.82 -4.99 13.30
CA ILE A 241 5.18 -4.38 12.02
C ILE A 241 6.59 -4.83 11.67
N ALA A 242 6.77 -5.27 10.42
CA ALA A 242 8.08 -5.51 9.83
C ALA A 242 8.22 -4.79 8.49
N GLN A 243 9.43 -4.73 7.97
CA GLN A 243 9.72 -4.23 6.64
C GLN A 243 10.71 -5.11 5.90
N VAL A 244 10.64 -5.10 4.57
CA VAL A 244 11.46 -5.95 3.70
C VAL A 244 12.06 -5.10 2.59
N ASP A 245 13.36 -5.21 2.42
CA ASP A 245 14.07 -4.67 1.25
C ASP A 245 13.67 -5.49 0.03
N LEU A 246 13.03 -4.86 -0.94
CA LEU A 246 12.56 -5.46 -2.18
C LEU A 246 13.52 -5.18 -3.36
N GLY A 247 14.67 -4.55 -3.14
CA GLY A 247 15.61 -4.20 -4.21
C GLY A 247 15.20 -2.91 -4.91
N SER A 248 15.08 -2.91 -6.24
CA SER A 248 14.74 -1.71 -7.04
C SER A 248 13.24 -1.62 -7.35
N ARG A 249 12.69 -0.40 -7.34
CA ARG A 249 11.35 -0.12 -7.89
C ARG A 249 11.32 1.19 -8.68
N ALA A 250 10.78 1.14 -9.89
CA ALA A 250 10.34 2.32 -10.64
C ALA A 250 8.82 2.30 -10.93
N HIS A 251 8.22 3.49 -10.88
CA HIS A 251 6.79 3.74 -11.16
C HIS A 251 6.60 5.12 -11.79
N ARG A 252 5.38 5.45 -12.22
CA ARG A 252 5.10 6.71 -12.93
C ARG A 252 5.22 7.92 -11.99
N HIS A 253 5.88 8.98 -12.46
CA HIS A 253 5.98 10.23 -11.70
C HIS A 253 4.65 10.99 -11.69
N GLN A 254 4.10 11.23 -10.49
CA GLN A 254 2.93 12.09 -10.32
C GLN A 254 3.30 13.58 -10.44
N ALA A 255 2.37 14.37 -10.99
CA ALA A 255 2.49 15.83 -11.04
C ALA A 255 2.55 16.42 -9.62
N LEU A 256 3.41 17.42 -9.40
CA LEU A 256 3.63 18.03 -8.08
C LEU A 256 2.34 18.55 -7.44
N ARG A 257 1.38 19.00 -8.26
CA ARG A 257 0.10 19.50 -7.79
C ARG A 257 -0.77 18.41 -7.13
N ASP A 258 -0.76 17.20 -7.69
CA ASP A 258 -1.51 16.07 -7.13
C ASP A 258 -0.91 15.60 -5.80
N LEU A 259 0.41 15.78 -5.62
CA LEU A 259 1.07 15.52 -4.35
C LEU A 259 0.56 16.43 -3.21
N GLY A 260 0.08 17.64 -3.51
CA GLY A 260 -0.51 18.52 -2.48
C GLY A 260 -1.80 17.93 -1.89
N GLY A 261 -2.63 17.32 -2.73
CA GLY A 261 -3.84 16.62 -2.28
C GLY A 261 -3.51 15.39 -1.44
N MET A 262 -2.58 14.57 -1.92
CA MET A 262 -2.07 13.40 -1.19
C MET A 262 -1.48 13.79 0.18
N ALA A 263 -0.62 14.81 0.21
CA ALA A 263 -0.02 15.32 1.45
C ALA A 263 -1.09 15.80 2.44
N THR A 264 -2.15 16.45 1.94
CA THR A 264 -3.26 16.91 2.79
C THR A 264 -4.00 15.73 3.44
N GLN A 265 -4.31 14.66 2.68
CA GLN A 265 -4.94 13.45 3.26
C GLN A 265 -4.06 12.80 4.32
N ILE A 266 -2.74 12.69 4.05
CA ILE A 266 -1.77 12.09 4.97
C ILE A 266 -1.66 12.90 6.26
N ILE A 267 -1.56 14.23 6.15
CA ILE A 267 -1.51 15.14 7.31
C ILE A 267 -2.80 15.03 8.13
N ALA A 268 -3.97 15.11 7.48
CA ALA A 268 -5.26 15.04 8.16
C ALA A 268 -5.41 13.73 8.94
N THR A 269 -5.12 12.59 8.29
CA THR A 269 -5.16 11.25 8.90
C THR A 269 -4.19 11.16 10.09
N ALA A 270 -2.96 11.64 9.95
CA ALA A 270 -1.96 11.62 11.03
C ALA A 270 -2.41 12.46 12.24
N LEU A 271 -2.97 13.65 11.99
CA LEU A 271 -3.47 14.54 13.03
C LEU A 271 -4.72 13.99 13.73
N GLU A 272 -5.59 13.33 12.98
CA GLU A 272 -6.76 12.63 13.52
C GLU A 272 -6.33 11.53 14.48
N ARG A 273 -5.50 10.58 14.02
CA ARG A 273 -5.00 9.49 14.87
C ARG A 273 -4.18 9.96 16.06
N ALA A 274 -3.45 11.08 15.92
CA ALA A 274 -2.73 11.70 17.03
C ALA A 274 -3.65 12.48 18.02
N GLY A 275 -4.97 12.45 17.82
CA GLY A 275 -5.96 13.16 18.63
C GLY A 275 -5.83 14.68 18.58
N LYS A 276 -5.23 15.22 17.51
CA LYS A 276 -5.01 16.68 17.30
C LYS A 276 -6.14 17.32 16.52
N GLN A 277 -6.90 16.54 15.77
CA GLN A 277 -8.09 16.98 15.03
C GLN A 277 -9.18 15.91 15.16
N PRO A 278 -10.47 16.30 15.19
CA PRO A 278 -11.56 15.33 15.05
C PRO A 278 -11.60 14.81 13.60
N PRO A 279 -12.23 13.64 13.36
CA PRO A 279 -12.47 13.16 12.01
C PRO A 279 -13.24 14.19 11.17
N GLY A 280 -12.81 14.37 9.92
CA GLY A 280 -13.39 15.31 8.97
C GLY A 280 -13.94 14.59 7.73
N ASP A 281 -14.90 15.21 7.05
CA ASP A 281 -15.41 14.67 5.76
C ASP A 281 -14.50 15.09 4.59
N ALA A 282 -13.98 16.31 4.62
CA ALA A 282 -13.08 16.87 3.62
C ALA A 282 -12.40 18.17 4.06
N THR A 283 -11.24 18.47 3.47
CA THR A 283 -10.53 19.75 3.57
C THR A 283 -10.44 20.45 2.21
N VAL A 284 -10.63 21.78 2.20
CA VAL A 284 -10.37 22.59 1.00
C VAL A 284 -8.89 22.95 0.93
N LEU A 285 -8.18 22.38 -0.04
CA LEU A 285 -6.81 22.75 -0.38
C LEU A 285 -6.81 23.86 -1.44
N ARG A 286 -6.41 25.07 -1.05
CA ARG A 286 -6.20 26.19 -1.97
C ARG A 286 -4.77 26.19 -2.53
N GLN A 287 -4.64 26.06 -3.85
CA GLN A 287 -3.38 26.23 -4.59
C GLN A 287 -3.48 27.45 -5.52
N TYR A 288 -2.40 27.79 -6.24
CA TYR A 288 -2.36 28.98 -7.11
C TYR A 288 -1.78 28.66 -8.47
N HIS A 289 -2.42 29.18 -9.52
CA HIS A 289 -2.05 28.95 -10.92
C HIS A 289 -1.84 30.29 -11.63
N ARG A 290 -1.06 30.29 -12.70
CA ARG A 290 -0.98 31.44 -13.61
C ARG A 290 -1.76 31.13 -14.88
N VAL A 291 -2.78 31.94 -15.17
CA VAL A 291 -3.57 31.90 -16.40
C VAL A 291 -3.51 33.30 -17.01
N ASP A 292 -3.05 33.39 -18.27
CA ASP A 292 -2.91 34.66 -19.01
C ASP A 292 -2.18 35.78 -18.24
N GLY A 293 -1.15 35.41 -17.49
CA GLY A 293 -0.34 36.35 -16.72
C GLY A 293 -0.92 36.74 -15.34
N VAL A 294 -2.13 36.31 -15.01
CA VAL A 294 -2.79 36.56 -13.72
C VAL A 294 -2.64 35.35 -12.79
N ILE A 295 -2.40 35.60 -11.49
CA ILE A 295 -2.38 34.53 -10.48
C ILE A 295 -3.81 34.31 -9.99
N GLU A 296 -4.30 33.08 -10.14
CA GLU A 296 -5.65 32.68 -9.76
C GLU A 296 -5.62 31.57 -8.69
N PRO A 297 -6.49 31.62 -7.67
CA PRO A 297 -6.63 30.52 -6.72
C PRO A 297 -7.35 29.34 -7.38
N VAL A 298 -6.89 28.13 -7.06
CA VAL A 298 -7.57 26.90 -7.44
C VAL A 298 -7.83 26.07 -6.19
N ASP A 299 -9.10 25.98 -5.82
CA ASP A 299 -9.55 25.22 -4.66
C ASP A 299 -9.84 23.77 -5.07
N ARG A 300 -9.26 22.83 -4.35
CA ARG A 300 -9.51 21.40 -4.50
C ARG A 300 -10.12 20.88 -3.21
N MET A 301 -11.27 20.22 -3.32
CA MET A 301 -11.80 19.44 -2.21
C MET A 301 -10.97 18.16 -2.06
N VAL A 302 -10.37 17.97 -0.90
CA VAL A 302 -9.60 16.78 -0.53
C VAL A 302 -10.46 15.95 0.41
N PRO A 303 -11.00 14.79 -0.03
CA PRO A 303 -11.83 13.94 0.82
C PRO A 303 -11.03 13.36 1.99
N GLU A 304 -11.64 13.27 3.16
CA GLU A 304 -11.09 12.66 4.37
C GLU A 304 -11.95 11.47 4.86
N VAL A 305 -12.93 11.07 4.03
CA VAL A 305 -13.83 9.97 4.33
C VAL A 305 -13.07 8.67 4.62
N GLU A 306 -13.46 8.00 5.70
CA GLU A 306 -13.00 6.65 6.02
C GLU A 306 -14.12 5.63 5.91
N ARG A 307 -13.76 4.41 5.51
CA ARG A 307 -14.60 3.24 5.67
C ARG A 307 -14.49 2.70 7.08
N PRO A 308 -15.60 2.27 7.70
CA PRO A 308 -15.57 1.62 9.00
C PRO A 308 -14.90 0.22 8.91
N PRO A 309 -14.54 -0.39 10.05
CA PRO A 309 -14.08 -1.77 10.10
C PRO A 309 -14.98 -2.73 9.32
N ALA A 310 -14.40 -3.44 8.35
CA ALA A 310 -15.12 -4.39 7.50
C ALA A 310 -15.61 -5.62 8.28
N ALA A 311 -15.02 -5.95 9.43
CA ALA A 311 -15.32 -7.13 10.22
C ALA A 311 -16.82 -7.26 10.57
N GLY A 312 -17.51 -6.14 10.80
CA GLY A 312 -18.95 -6.13 11.07
C GLY A 312 -19.83 -6.47 9.85
N PHE A 313 -19.24 -6.55 8.65
CA PHE A 313 -19.92 -6.75 7.38
C PHE A 313 -19.53 -8.06 6.67
N LEU A 314 -18.56 -8.82 7.21
CA LEU A 314 -18.04 -10.08 6.65
C LEU A 314 -18.76 -11.34 7.18
N ALA A 315 -19.79 -11.16 8.01
CA ALA A 315 -20.59 -12.23 8.60
C ALA A 315 -21.65 -12.81 7.64
#